data_AF-A0A2A6BRR9-F1
#
_entry.id   AF-A0A2A6BRR9-F1
#
_cell.length_a   1.000
_cell.length_b   1.000
_cell.length_c   1.000
_cell.angle_alpha   90.00
_cell.angle_beta   90.00
_cell.angle_gamma   90.00
#
_symmetry.space_group_name_H-M   'P 1'
#
loop_
_entity.id
_entity.type
_entity.pdbx_description
1 polymer ?
#
loop_
_entity_poly.entity_id
_entity_poly.type
_entity_poly.pdbx_seq_one_letter_code
_entity_poly.pdbx_strand_id
1 'polypeptide(L)'
;MHSSLPACPDEHWKLLTSEIQSAGKELLGVTKKGKRIEKETWYWTKEVQSAVREKKQGLKRWKAERSEVTRAQYVTAKSEAKRAVSIAKAAASQKLGRKEHLSDCSIKSCCSGTSIENATG
;
A
#
# COMPACT_ATOMS: atom_id res chain seq x y z
N MET A 1 -26.18 -39.38 -1.61
CA MET A 1 -26.04 -39.26 -3.07
C MET A 1 -24.55 -39.36 -3.38
N HIS A 2 -24.06 -40.56 -3.69
CA HIS A 2 -22.66 -40.73 -4.08
C HIS A 2 -22.61 -40.56 -5.60
N SER A 3 -22.16 -39.40 -6.06
CA SER A 3 -21.95 -39.13 -7.49
C SER A 3 -21.00 -40.18 -8.06
N SER A 4 -21.47 -40.90 -9.08
CA SER A 4 -20.65 -41.86 -9.83
C SER A 4 -19.40 -41.16 -10.34
N LEU A 5 -18.22 -41.66 -10.00
CA LEU A 5 -16.96 -41.06 -10.42
C LEU A 5 -16.78 -41.27 -11.93
N PRO A 6 -16.40 -40.22 -12.68
CA PRO A 6 -16.21 -40.33 -14.12
C PRO A 6 -15.01 -41.24 -14.45
N ALA A 7 -15.14 -42.01 -15.53
CA ALA A 7 -14.19 -43.06 -15.90
C ALA A 7 -12.87 -42.55 -16.49
N CYS A 8 -12.82 -41.29 -16.96
CA CYS A 8 -11.63 -40.68 -17.54
C CYS A 8 -10.88 -39.83 -16.50
N PRO A 9 -9.53 -39.96 -16.39
CA PRO A 9 -8.73 -39.15 -15.47
C PRO A 9 -8.94 -37.64 -15.63
N ASP A 10 -9.07 -37.14 -16.86
CA ASP A 10 -9.30 -35.71 -17.12
C ASP A 10 -10.65 -35.23 -16.58
N GLU A 11 -11.68 -36.06 -16.65
CA GLU A 11 -12.99 -35.75 -16.09
C GLU A 11 -12.99 -35.80 -14.57
N HIS A 12 -12.23 -36.73 -13.98
CA HIS A 12 -12.03 -36.80 -12.54
C HIS A 12 -11.37 -35.53 -11.99
N TRP A 13 -10.31 -35.04 -12.66
CA TRP A 13 -9.66 -33.79 -12.27
C TRP A 13 -10.58 -32.57 -12.40
N LYS A 14 -11.41 -32.51 -13.44
CA LYS A 14 -12.40 -31.43 -13.62
C LYS A 14 -13.46 -31.46 -12.53
N LEU A 15 -14.00 -32.64 -12.19
CA LEU A 15 -15.00 -32.80 -11.13
C LEU A 15 -14.41 -32.40 -9.77
N LEU A 16 -13.24 -32.92 -9.41
CA LEU A 16 -12.58 -32.57 -8.16
C LEU A 16 -12.31 -31.06 -8.06
N THR A 17 -11.82 -30.46 -9.14
CA THR A 17 -11.57 -29.01 -9.18
C THR A 17 -12.86 -28.21 -9.00
N SER A 18 -13.96 -28.65 -9.62
CA SER A 18 -15.28 -28.05 -9.47
C SER A 18 -15.77 -28.10 -8.02
N GLU A 19 -15.70 -29.28 -7.39
CA GLU A 19 -16.14 -29.48 -6.00
C GLU A 19 -15.33 -28.62 -5.02
N ILE A 20 -14.00 -28.60 -5.15
CA ILE A 20 -13.13 -27.77 -4.31
C ILE A 20 -13.45 -26.28 -4.49
N GLN A 21 -13.66 -25.83 -5.73
CA GLN A 21 -14.03 -24.44 -6.00
C GLN A 21 -15.42 -24.11 -5.45
N SER A 22 -16.38 -25.03 -5.55
CA SER A 22 -17.74 -24.85 -5.04
C SER A 22 -17.72 -24.72 -3.52
N ALA A 23 -17.10 -25.69 -2.83
CA ALA A 23 -16.93 -25.66 -1.38
C ALA A 23 -16.17 -24.41 -0.91
N GLY A 24 -15.12 -24.01 -1.63
CA GLY A 24 -14.39 -22.77 -1.34
C GLY A 24 -15.26 -21.51 -1.48
N LYS A 25 -16.10 -21.44 -2.51
CA LYS A 25 -17.02 -20.30 -2.71
C LYS A 25 -18.12 -20.27 -1.65
N GLU A 26 -18.61 -21.43 -1.23
CA GLU A 26 -19.65 -21.57 -0.20
C GLU A 26 -19.10 -21.19 1.18
N LEU A 27 -17.95 -21.74 1.56
CA LEU A 27 -17.35 -21.55 2.89
C LEU A 27 -16.65 -20.20 3.06
N LEU A 28 -15.88 -19.77 2.05
CA LEU A 28 -15.03 -18.58 2.13
C LEU A 28 -15.63 -17.37 1.42
N GLY A 29 -16.71 -17.56 0.66
CA GLY A 29 -17.28 -16.55 -0.20
C GLY A 29 -16.46 -16.31 -1.48
N VAL A 30 -17.00 -15.47 -2.36
CA VAL A 30 -16.31 -15.02 -3.58
C VAL A 30 -15.73 -13.64 -3.35
N THR A 31 -14.40 -13.52 -3.41
CA THR A 31 -13.73 -12.22 -3.50
C THR A 31 -14.10 -11.58 -4.83
N LYS A 32 -15.08 -10.67 -4.82
CA LYS A 32 -15.33 -9.79 -5.96
C LYS A 32 -14.02 -9.02 -6.24
N LYS A 33 -13.67 -8.82 -7.52
CA LYS A 33 -12.58 -7.90 -7.90
C LYS A 33 -12.98 -6.49 -7.41
N GLY A 34 -12.66 -6.20 -6.16
CA GLY A 34 -13.15 -5.06 -5.41
C GLY A 34 -12.59 -3.76 -5.95
N LYS A 35 -13.40 -2.70 -5.81
CA LYS A 35 -13.06 -1.31 -6.12
C LYS A 35 -11.61 -1.02 -5.72
N ARG A 36 -10.87 -0.32 -6.59
CA ARG A 36 -9.53 0.18 -6.30
C ARG A 36 -9.59 0.88 -4.95
N ILE A 37 -9.10 0.22 -3.90
CA ILE A 37 -8.95 0.83 -2.57
C ILE A 37 -8.24 2.15 -2.83
N GLU A 38 -8.88 3.23 -2.44
CA GLU A 38 -8.27 4.56 -2.49
C GLU A 38 -7.11 4.49 -1.50
N LYS A 39 -5.95 4.08 -2.02
CA LYS A 39 -4.70 4.04 -1.27
C LYS A 39 -4.54 5.44 -0.72
N GLU A 40 -4.51 5.58 0.60
CA GLU A 40 -4.33 6.84 1.30
C GLU A 40 -3.47 7.82 0.50
N THR A 41 -4.15 8.74 -0.19
CA THR A 41 -3.57 9.54 -1.28
C THR A 41 -2.62 10.62 -0.75
N TRP A 42 -2.66 10.90 0.55
CA TRP A 42 -2.03 12.07 1.17
C TRP A 42 -0.48 12.05 1.16
N TYR A 43 0.17 10.91 0.93
CA TYR A 43 1.62 10.80 0.74
C TYR A 43 2.02 10.35 -0.68
N TRP A 44 1.10 10.40 -1.66
CA TRP A 44 1.31 9.88 -3.01
C TRP A 44 1.86 10.93 -3.99
N THR A 45 3.14 11.29 -3.84
CA THR A 45 3.79 12.32 -4.66
C THR A 45 4.08 11.87 -6.10
N LYS A 46 4.41 12.81 -7.00
CA LYS A 46 4.74 12.50 -8.41
C LYS A 46 5.94 11.56 -8.53
N GLU A 47 6.90 11.69 -7.62
CA GLU A 47 8.11 10.87 -7.54
C GLU A 47 7.75 9.43 -7.17
N VAL A 48 6.87 9.25 -6.17
CA VAL A 48 6.35 7.92 -5.80
C VAL A 48 5.61 7.28 -6.98
N GLN A 49 4.83 8.06 -7.72
CA GLN A 49 4.11 7.56 -8.89
C GLN A 49 5.04 7.15 -10.02
N SER A 50 6.10 7.92 -10.30
CA SER A 50 7.10 7.59 -11.32
C SER A 50 7.84 6.31 -10.95
N ALA A 51 8.39 6.24 -9.73
CA ALA A 51 9.14 5.08 -9.28
C ALA A 51 8.29 3.80 -9.27
N VAL A 52 7.02 3.89 -8.87
CA VAL A 52 6.09 2.74 -8.94
C VAL A 52 5.76 2.35 -10.38
N ARG A 53 5.67 3.32 -11.31
CA ARG A 53 5.45 3.05 -12.74
C ARG A 53 6.66 2.35 -13.35
N GLU A 54 7.87 2.82 -13.08
CA GLU A 54 9.13 2.20 -13.52
C GLU A 54 9.27 0.79 -12.97
N LYS A 55 9.03 0.59 -11.67
CA LYS A 55 8.97 -0.74 -11.04
C LYS A 55 7.99 -1.68 -11.74
N LYS A 56 6.82 -1.19 -12.15
CA LYS A 56 5.81 -1.98 -12.89
C LYS A 56 6.28 -2.30 -14.31
N GLN A 57 6.91 -1.36 -15.00
CA GLN A 57 7.47 -1.61 -16.33
C GLN A 57 8.61 -2.62 -16.27
N GLY A 58 9.53 -2.49 -15.30
CA GLY A 58 10.60 -3.47 -15.07
C GLY A 58 10.06 -4.88 -14.80
N LEU A 59 9.00 -5.00 -14.00
CA LEU A 59 8.34 -6.29 -13.77
C LEU A 59 7.75 -6.87 -15.06
N LYS A 60 7.16 -6.06 -15.94
CA LYS A 60 6.63 -6.52 -17.24
C LYS A 60 7.75 -7.04 -18.14
N ARG A 61 8.86 -6.30 -18.25
CA ARG A 61 10.04 -6.69 -19.05
C ARG A 61 10.65 -7.99 -18.54
N TRP A 62 10.91 -8.08 -17.24
CA TRP A 62 11.45 -9.32 -16.65
C TRP A 62 10.50 -10.51 -16.81
N LYS A 63 9.18 -10.32 -16.74
CA LYS A 63 8.23 -11.42 -16.97
C LYS A 63 8.23 -11.92 -18.41
N ALA A 64 8.49 -11.05 -19.39
CA ALA A 64 8.55 -11.39 -20.79
C ALA A 64 9.87 -12.09 -21.15
N GLU A 65 11.00 -11.54 -20.73
CA GLU A 65 12.33 -12.03 -21.12
C GLU A 65 12.88 -13.13 -20.17
N ARG A 66 12.47 -13.12 -18.90
CA ARG A 66 12.96 -14.02 -17.84
C ARG A 66 14.49 -14.03 -17.63
N SER A 67 15.21 -13.06 -18.20
CA SER A 67 16.67 -12.91 -18.10
C SER A 67 17.12 -12.34 -16.74
N GLU A 68 18.37 -12.62 -16.35
CA GLU A 68 18.99 -12.08 -15.15
C GLU A 68 19.22 -10.57 -15.22
N VAL A 69 19.51 -10.04 -16.41
CA VAL A 69 19.72 -8.59 -16.63
C VAL A 69 18.43 -7.82 -16.35
N THR A 70 17.31 -8.28 -16.92
CA THR A 70 15.99 -7.67 -16.67
C THR A 70 15.53 -7.87 -15.24
N ARG A 71 15.92 -8.98 -14.60
CA ARG A 71 15.70 -9.20 -13.17
C ARG A 71 16.44 -8.16 -12.33
N ALA A 72 17.71 -7.90 -12.61
CA ALA A 72 18.51 -6.90 -11.89
C ALA A 72 17.91 -5.49 -12.05
N GLN A 73 17.55 -5.10 -13.27
CA GLN A 73 16.87 -3.82 -13.53
C GLN A 73 15.56 -3.68 -12.75
N TYR A 74 14.74 -4.75 -12.71
CA TYR A 74 13.52 -4.77 -11.89
C TYR A 74 13.81 -4.63 -10.39
N VAL A 75 14.85 -5.31 -9.87
CA VAL A 75 15.23 -5.25 -8.46
C VAL A 75 15.65 -3.84 -8.06
N THR A 76 16.43 -3.14 -8.90
CA THR A 76 16.80 -1.74 -8.70
C THR A 76 15.57 -0.83 -8.70
N ALA A 77 14.72 -0.91 -9.74
CA ALA A 77 13.50 -0.10 -9.78
C ALA A 77 12.55 -0.40 -8.59
N LYS A 78 12.55 -1.64 -8.09
CA LYS A 78 11.79 -2.03 -6.90
C LYS A 78 12.35 -1.40 -5.63
N SER A 79 13.67 -1.35 -5.46
CA SER A 79 14.28 -0.74 -4.27
C SER A 79 14.07 0.78 -4.28
N GLU A 80 14.18 1.43 -5.43
CA GLU A 80 13.90 2.85 -5.62
C GLU A 80 12.45 3.19 -5.30
N ALA A 81 11.49 2.40 -5.79
CA ALA A 81 10.09 2.58 -5.44
C ALA A 81 9.83 2.42 -3.93
N LYS A 82 10.48 1.47 -3.26
CA LYS A 82 10.40 1.33 -1.80
C LYS A 82 10.97 2.55 -1.08
N ARG A 83 12.12 3.05 -1.54
CA ARG A 83 12.78 4.23 -0.97
C ARG A 83 11.90 5.48 -1.12
N ALA A 84 11.37 5.73 -2.32
CA ALA A 84 10.48 6.86 -2.58
C ALA A 84 9.24 6.83 -1.68
N VAL A 85 8.60 5.66 -1.51
CA VAL A 85 7.46 5.50 -0.60
C VAL A 85 7.87 5.77 0.85
N SER A 86 9.02 5.27 1.30
CA SER A 86 9.52 5.49 2.66
C SER A 86 9.75 6.98 2.95
N ILE A 87 10.42 7.68 2.03
CA ILE A 87 10.68 9.12 2.13
C ILE A 87 9.37 9.90 2.16
N ALA A 88 8.43 9.59 1.25
CA ALA A 88 7.15 10.28 1.19
C ALA A 88 6.33 10.06 2.48
N LYS A 89 6.31 8.84 3.03
CA LYS A 89 5.68 8.56 4.32
C LYS A 89 6.32 9.36 5.44
N ALA A 90 7.65 9.35 5.55
CA ALA A 90 8.38 10.07 6.58
C ALA A 90 8.13 11.59 6.49
N ALA A 91 8.14 12.16 5.29
CA ALA A 91 7.85 13.57 5.05
C ALA A 91 6.41 13.93 5.41
N ALA A 92 5.46 13.06 5.07
CA ALA A 92 4.05 13.29 5.36
C ALA A 92 3.78 13.18 6.87
N SER A 93 4.36 12.20 7.57
CA SER A 93 4.30 12.09 9.04
C SER A 93 4.90 13.32 9.74
N GLN A 94 6.06 13.81 9.30
CA GLN A 94 6.66 15.04 9.84
C GLN A 94 5.79 16.28 9.61
N LYS A 95 5.15 16.39 8.43
CA LYS A 95 4.25 17.50 8.11
C LYS A 95 3.00 17.52 9.00
N LEU A 96 2.48 16.34 9.36
CA LEU A 96 1.37 16.23 10.31
C LEU A 96 1.83 16.60 11.73
N GLY A 97 2.95 16.04 12.21
CA GLY A 97 3.47 16.37 13.55
C GLY A 97 3.85 17.84 13.74
N ARG A 98 4.37 18.52 12.69
CA ARG A 98 4.64 19.97 12.74
C ARG A 98 3.39 20.84 12.82
N LYS A 99 2.25 20.39 12.26
CA LYS A 99 1.00 21.15 12.35
C LYS A 99 0.45 21.16 13.78
N GLU A 100 0.59 20.05 14.51
CA GLU A 100 0.14 19.97 15.91
C GLU A 100 1.01 20.83 16.84
N HIS A 101 2.32 20.90 16.61
CA HIS A 101 3.20 21.81 17.35
C HIS A 101 2.95 23.30 17.04
N LEU A 102 2.52 23.64 15.82
CA LEU A 102 2.21 25.03 15.47
C LEU A 102 0.89 25.50 16.09
N SER A 103 -0.09 24.60 16.26
CA SER A 103 -1.32 24.90 17.02
C SER A 103 -1.06 25.09 18.52
N ASP A 104 -0.11 24.35 19.10
CA ASP A 104 0.27 24.52 20.51
C ASP A 104 1.12 25.78 20.77
N CYS A 105 1.90 26.22 19.78
CA CYS A 105 2.72 27.43 19.90
C CYS A 105 1.88 28.72 19.84
N SER A 106 0.79 28.72 19.06
CA SER A 106 -0.10 29.88 18.95
C SER A 106 -0.91 30.14 20.24
N ILE A 107 -1.12 29.13 21.09
CA ILE A 107 -1.80 29.26 22.39
C ILE A 107 -0.83 29.78 23.47
N LYS A 108 0.46 29.40 23.43
CA LYS A 108 1.45 29.79 24.45
C LYS A 108 2.03 31.20 24.28
N SER A 109 1.92 31.81 23.10
CA SER A 109 2.34 33.20 22.87
C SER A 109 1.40 34.26 23.49
N CYS A 110 0.23 33.86 24.00
CA CYS A 110 -0.72 34.78 24.65
C CYS A 110 -0.56 34.88 26.17
N CYS A 111 0.30 34.09 26.81
CA CYS A 111 0.40 33.99 28.28
C CYS A 111 1.70 34.52 28.89
N SER A 112 2.37 35.47 28.25
CA SER A 112 3.50 36.21 28.84
C SER A 112 3.28 37.72 28.79
N GLY A 113 2.11 38.14 29.24
CA GLY A 113 1.70 39.54 29.37
C GLY A 113 0.89 39.79 30.64
N THR A 114 1.51 39.65 31.81
CA THR A 114 1.05 40.35 33.01
C THR A 114 2.25 41.03 33.65
N SER A 115 2.44 42.27 33.21
CA SER A 115 3.00 43.33 34.03
C SER A 115 2.21 43.37 35.34
N ILE A 116 2.88 43.20 36.46
CA ILE A 116 2.37 43.66 37.76
C ILE A 116 3.42 44.62 38.28
N GLU A 117 3.20 45.89 37.97
CA GLU A 117 3.68 47.00 38.78
C GLU A 117 3.25 46.74 40.22
N ASN A 118 4.17 46.89 41.18
CA ASN A 118 3.77 47.21 42.54
C ASN A 118 4.77 48.24 43.10
N ALA A 119 4.29 49.47 43.11
CA ALA A 119 4.76 50.55 43.94
C ALA A 119 4.38 50.30 45.42
N THR A 120 5.08 51.00 46.30
CA THR A 120 4.73 51.38 47.70
C THR A 120 5.41 50.57 48.80
N GLY A 121 6.25 51.25 49.58
CA GLY A 121 6.74 50.82 50.89
C GLY A 121 8.15 51.32 51.20
#